data_AF-A0AAN5IDY5-F1
#
_entry.id   AF-A0AAN5IDY5-F1
#
_cell.length_a   1.000
_cell.length_b   1.000
_cell.length_c   1.000
_cell.angle_alpha   90.00
_cell.angle_beta   90.00
_cell.angle_gamma   90.00
#
_symmetry.space_group_name_H-M   'P 1'
#
loop_
_entity.id
_entity.type
_entity.pdbx_description
1 polymer ?
#
loop_
_entity_poly.entity_id
_entity_poly.type
_entity_poly.pdbx_seq_one_letter_code
_entity_poly.pdbx_strand_id
1 'polypeptide(L)'
;VFIMQVLPLTVPSKLKKLRRSKGLPLVPYMPEAFDIRAESMKNRMIEVAKRCSKCVVFDITKRFHNEAGNFTVIHPTSKLWYFDSALHLTPIGLNAISPMLSEM
;
A
#
# COMPACT_ATOMS: atom_id res chain seq x y z
N VAL A 1 21.07 -3.30 -5.34
CA VAL A 1 20.27 -2.11 -4.95
C VAL A 1 18.85 -2.57 -4.76
N PHE A 2 18.33 -2.42 -3.55
CA PHE A 2 16.94 -2.73 -3.26
C PHE A 2 16.08 -1.55 -3.67
N ILE A 3 15.12 -1.78 -4.55
CA ILE A 3 14.13 -0.76 -4.91
C ILE A 3 12.80 -1.19 -4.29
N MET A 4 12.45 -0.56 -3.18
CA MET A 4 11.17 -0.79 -2.53
C MET A 4 10.07 -0.06 -3.30
N GLN A 5 8.99 -0.77 -3.62
CA GLN A 5 7.92 -0.21 -4.42
C GLN A 5 7.20 0.94 -3.73
N VAL A 6 6.94 2.00 -4.51
CA VAL A 6 6.03 3.07 -4.11
C VAL A 6 4.62 2.50 -4.04
N LEU A 7 4.00 2.56 -2.87
CA LEU A 7 2.64 2.07 -2.67
C LEU A 7 1.60 3.09 -3.17
N PRO A 8 0.52 2.62 -3.83
CA PRO A 8 -0.48 3.49 -4.44
C PRO A 8 -1.50 4.01 -3.44
N LEU A 9 -1.04 4.86 -2.51
CA LEU A 9 -1.78 5.21 -1.30
C LEU A 9 -2.21 6.68 -1.24
N THR A 10 -3.50 6.89 -1.02
CA THR A 10 -4.01 8.16 -0.47
C THR A 10 -3.70 8.23 1.03
N VAL A 11 -3.24 9.40 1.48
CA VAL A 11 -2.93 9.65 2.90
C VAL A 11 -4.15 9.36 3.80
N PRO A 12 -4.03 8.52 4.85
CA PRO A 12 -5.13 8.15 5.74
C PRO A 12 -5.92 9.33 6.32
N SER A 13 -5.26 10.43 6.67
CA SER A 13 -5.93 11.62 7.20
C SER A 13 -6.85 12.28 6.17
N LYS A 14 -6.41 12.39 4.91
CA LYS A 14 -7.20 12.91 3.79
C LYS A 14 -8.40 12.00 3.51
N LEU A 15 -8.17 10.69 3.51
CA LEU A 15 -9.20 9.67 3.30
C LEU A 15 -10.29 9.73 4.37
N LYS A 16 -9.90 9.79 5.66
CA LYS A 16 -10.83 9.95 6.79
C LYS A 16 -11.68 11.20 6.64
N LYS A 17 -11.07 12.34 6.28
CA LYS A 17 -11.78 13.61 6.08
C LYS A 17 -12.79 13.51 4.93
N LEU A 18 -12.38 12.95 3.79
CA LEU A 18 -13.23 12.77 2.61
C LEU A 18 -14.46 11.89 2.88
N ARG A 19 -14.26 10.75 3.57
CA ARG A 19 -15.38 9.85 3.86
C ARG A 19 -16.32 10.44 4.91
N ARG A 20 -15.78 11.10 5.94
CA ARG A 20 -16.58 11.83 6.93
C ARG A 20 -17.46 12.90 6.27
N SER A 21 -16.92 13.68 5.33
CA SER A 21 -17.73 14.71 4.62
C SER A 21 -18.83 14.13 3.74
N LYS A 22 -18.71 12.85 3.35
CA LYS A 22 -19.70 12.13 2.55
C LYS A 22 -20.64 11.25 3.38
N GLY A 23 -20.51 11.24 4.71
CA GLY A 23 -21.26 10.32 5.58
C GLY A 23 -20.95 8.84 5.33
N LEU A 24 -19.80 8.53 4.72
CA LEU A 24 -19.41 7.16 4.39
C LEU A 24 -18.60 6.51 5.53
N PRO A 25 -18.82 5.22 5.83
CA PRO A 25 -18.09 4.52 6.89
C PRO A 25 -16.64 4.23 6.46
N LEU A 26 -15.74 4.07 7.43
CA LEU A 26 -14.40 3.53 7.15
C LEU A 26 -14.49 2.00 7.08
N VAL A 27 -14.06 1.43 5.96
CA VAL A 27 -14.12 -0.01 5.67
C VAL A 27 -12.76 -0.47 5.14
N PRO A 28 -12.41 -1.77 5.24
CA PRO A 28 -11.12 -2.29 4.77
C PRO A 28 -10.74 -1.89 3.34
N TYR A 29 -11.69 -2.02 2.43
CA TYR A 29 -11.57 -1.61 1.04
C TYR A 29 -12.30 -0.29 0.80
N MET A 30 -11.56 0.72 0.34
CA MET A 30 -12.10 2.02 -0.06
C MET A 30 -11.46 2.36 -1.42
N PRO A 31 -12.22 2.44 -2.52
CA PRO A 31 -11.64 2.66 -3.85
C PRO A 31 -10.83 3.97 -3.92
N GLU A 32 -11.22 4.99 -3.16
CA GLU A 32 -10.50 6.26 -3.07
C GLU A 32 -9.17 6.19 -2.28
N ALA A 33 -8.89 5.06 -1.63
CA ALA A 33 -7.62 4.83 -0.96
C ALA A 33 -6.49 4.58 -1.97
N PHE A 34 -6.83 4.22 -3.20
CA PHE A 34 -5.90 4.00 -4.28
C PHE A 34 -5.59 5.31 -5.01
N ASP A 35 -4.32 5.72 -5.08
CA ASP A 35 -3.91 6.84 -5.93
C ASP A 35 -3.59 6.32 -7.34
N ILE A 36 -4.46 6.63 -8.30
CA ILE A 36 -4.30 6.23 -9.71
C ILE A 36 -2.96 6.66 -10.33
N ARG A 37 -2.33 7.72 -9.81
CA ARG A 37 -1.04 8.21 -10.32
C ARG A 37 0.12 7.32 -9.88
N ALA A 38 -0.05 6.54 -8.82
CA ALA A 38 1.01 5.66 -8.33
C ALA A 38 1.22 4.42 -9.22
N GLU A 39 0.24 4.03 -10.03
CA GLU A 39 0.42 2.99 -11.05
C GLU A 39 1.49 3.41 -12.07
N SER A 40 1.48 4.69 -12.49
CA SER A 40 2.52 5.24 -13.36
C SER A 40 3.91 5.20 -12.71
N MET A 41 3.99 5.50 -11.42
CA MET A 41 5.25 5.44 -10.67
C MET A 41 5.78 4.00 -10.55
N LYS A 42 4.90 3.03 -10.28
CA LYS A 42 5.25 1.60 -10.30
C LYS A 42 5.83 1.19 -11.65
N ASN A 43 5.15 1.53 -12.74
CA ASN A 43 5.58 1.19 -14.09
C ASN A 43 6.95 1.80 -14.43
N ARG A 44 7.18 3.07 -14.07
CA ARG A 44 8.48 3.74 -14.25
C ARG A 44 9.60 3.02 -13.48
N MET A 45 9.32 2.59 -12.26
CA MET A 45 10.28 1.88 -11.42
C MET A 45 10.66 0.51 -11.99
N ILE A 46 9.68 -0.23 -12.54
CA ILE A 46 9.91 -1.50 -13.23
C ILE A 46 10.83 -1.28 -14.46
N GLU A 47 10.59 -0.23 -15.25
CA GLU A 47 11.44 0.08 -16.41
C GLU A 47 12.88 0.44 -16.02
N VAL A 48 13.08 1.15 -14.91
CA VAL A 48 14.43 1.43 -14.37
C VAL A 48 15.11 0.14 -13.93
N ALA A 49 14.39 -0.74 -13.23
CA ALA A 49 14.93 -2.01 -12.75
C ALA A 49 15.40 -2.92 -13.90
N LYS A 50 14.69 -2.95 -15.03
CA LYS A 50 15.10 -3.70 -16.24
C LYS A 50 16.50 -3.34 -16.75
N ARG A 51 16.96 -2.10 -16.50
CA ARG A 51 18.27 -1.60 -16.94
C ARG A 51 19.36 -1.75 -15.88
N CYS A 52 19.05 -2.34 -14.73
CA CYS A 52 19.96 -2.47 -13.60
C CYS A 52 20.13 -3.94 -13.20
N SER A 53 21.25 -4.54 -13.58
CA SER A 53 21.57 -5.96 -13.30
C SER A 53 21.70 -6.31 -11.82
N LYS A 54 21.81 -5.31 -10.95
CA LYS A 54 21.90 -5.46 -9.49
C LYS A 54 20.62 -5.02 -8.76
N CYS A 55 19.57 -4.63 -9.48
CA CYS A 55 18.35 -4.11 -8.89
C CYS A 55 17.31 -5.21 -8.71
N VAL A 56 16.69 -5.23 -7.53
CA VAL A 56 15.56 -6.12 -7.23
C VAL A 56 14.41 -5.25 -6.75
N VAL A 57 13.25 -5.43 -7.39
CA VAL A 57 12.01 -4.71 -7.04
C VAL A 57 11.23 -5.55 -6.05
N PHE A 58 10.93 -4.97 -4.89
CA PHE A 58 10.10 -5.61 -3.87
C PHE A 58 8.68 -5.05 -3.93
N ASP A 59 7.78 -5.78 -4.61
CA ASP A 59 6.36 -5.43 -4.69
C ASP A 59 5.61 -5.96 -3.46
N ILE A 60 5.60 -5.17 -2.39
CA ILE A 60 4.86 -5.48 -1.16
C ILE A 60 3.35 -5.21 -1.28
N THR A 61 2.87 -4.65 -2.41
CA THR A 61 1.47 -4.24 -2.60
C THR A 61 0.50 -5.41 -2.46
N LYS A 62 0.91 -6.60 -2.94
CA LYS A 62 0.10 -7.82 -2.88
C LYS A 62 -0.26 -8.23 -1.45
N ARG A 63 0.54 -7.86 -0.44
CA ARG A 63 0.25 -8.17 0.97
C ARG A 63 -0.89 -7.34 1.55
N PHE A 64 -1.27 -6.26 0.86
CA PHE A 64 -2.38 -5.41 1.24
C PHE A 64 -3.63 -5.67 0.40
N HIS A 65 -3.63 -6.68 -0.47
CA HIS A 65 -4.82 -7.07 -1.21
C HIS A 65 -5.69 -8.01 -0.37
N ASN A 66 -7.01 -7.86 -0.46
CA ASN A 66 -7.95 -8.84 0.06
C ASN A 66 -8.10 -10.03 -0.91
N GLU A 67 -8.89 -11.04 -0.52
CA GLU A 67 -9.15 -12.24 -1.33
C GLU A 67 -9.75 -11.93 -2.72
N ALA A 68 -10.49 -10.82 -2.84
CA ALA A 68 -11.03 -10.33 -4.11
C ALA A 68 -10.02 -9.53 -4.95
N GLY A 69 -8.76 -9.46 -4.53
CA GLY A 69 -7.68 -8.75 -5.23
C GLY A 69 -7.70 -7.23 -5.07
N ASN A 70 -8.56 -6.68 -4.20
CA ASN A 70 -8.67 -5.25 -3.99
C ASN A 70 -7.66 -4.77 -2.93
N PHE A 71 -6.99 -3.65 -3.21
CA PHE A 71 -6.06 -3.03 -2.28
C PHE A 71 -6.78 -2.47 -1.04
N THR A 72 -6.27 -2.78 0.16
CA THR A 72 -6.86 -2.40 1.45
C THR A 72 -5.89 -1.59 2.31
N VAL A 73 -6.42 -0.63 3.06
CA VAL A 73 -5.63 0.25 3.96
C VAL A 73 -5.92 0.02 5.44
N ILE A 74 -6.93 -0.79 5.74
CA ILE A 74 -7.34 -1.18 7.09
C ILE A 74 -7.40 -2.70 7.14
N HIS A 75 -6.78 -3.27 8.17
CA HIS A 75 -6.78 -4.71 8.40
C HIS A 75 -8.20 -5.22 8.67
N PRO A 76 -8.68 -6.27 7.98
CA PRO A 76 -10.08 -6.67 8.01
C PRO A 76 -10.55 -7.16 9.40
N THR A 77 -9.69 -7.84 10.16
CA THR A 77 -10.02 -8.35 11.50
C THR A 77 -9.83 -7.30 12.60
N SER A 78 -8.61 -6.79 12.80
CA SER A 78 -8.32 -5.82 13.87
C SER A 78 -8.89 -4.42 13.65
N LYS A 79 -9.34 -4.08 12.43
CA LYS A 79 -9.81 -2.74 12.04
C LYS A 79 -8.76 -1.63 12.21
N LEU A 80 -7.49 -2.01 12.34
CA LEU A 80 -6.37 -1.09 12.47
C LEU A 80 -5.78 -0.74 11.10
N TRP A 81 -5.26 0.46 10.97
CA TRP A 81 -4.67 0.95 9.72
C TRP A 81 -3.32 0.30 9.47
N TYR A 82 -3.05 -0.08 8.22
CA TYR A 82 -1.72 -0.53 7.80
C TYR A 82 -0.71 0.60 7.71
N PHE A 83 -1.19 1.83 7.50
CA PHE A 83 -0.36 3.02 7.29
C PHE A 83 -0.74 4.16 8.25
N ASP A 84 0.26 4.89 8.73
CA ASP A 84 0.07 6.11 9.51
C ASP A 84 -0.28 7.32 8.62
N SER A 85 -0.49 8.48 9.24
CA SER A 85 -0.81 9.73 8.51
C SER A 85 0.34 10.26 7.62
N ALA A 86 1.55 9.75 7.79
CA ALA A 86 2.73 10.07 7.00
C ALA A 86 3.04 8.98 5.95
N LEU A 87 2.16 7.98 5.78
CA LEU A 87 2.30 6.83 4.89
C LEU A 87 3.39 5.82 5.31
N HIS A 88 3.85 5.86 6.55
CA HIS A 88 4.70 4.80 7.08
C HIS A 88 3.87 3.58 7.47
N LEU A 89 4.48 2.39 7.38
CA LEU A 89 3.87 1.17 7.89
C LEU A 89 3.70 1.26 9.41
N THR A 90 2.50 0.97 9.89
CA THR A 90 2.26 0.71 11.31
C THR A 90 2.80 -0.67 11.69
N PRO A 91 2.84 -1.06 12.98
CA PRO A 91 3.21 -2.43 13.36
C PRO A 91 2.39 -3.52 12.65
N ILE A 92 1.10 -3.27 12.38
CA ILE A 92 0.26 -4.21 11.64
C ILE A 92 0.59 -4.22 10.15
N GLY A 93 0.90 -3.05 9.57
CA GLY A 93 1.42 -2.97 8.20
C GLY A 93 2.74 -3.73 8.05
N LEU A 94 3.64 -3.59 9.03
CA LEU A 94 4.92 -4.29 9.04
C LEU A 94 4.73 -5.80 9.17
N ASN A 95 3.87 -6.26 10.09
CA ASN A 95 3.54 -7.67 10.25
C ASN A 95 2.97 -8.29 8.96
N ALA A 96 2.17 -7.53 8.19
CA ALA A 96 1.62 -8.01 6.91
C ALA A 96 2.72 -8.28 5.86
N ILE A 97 3.82 -7.53 5.88
CA ILE A 97 4.93 -7.70 4.92
C ILE A 97 6.10 -8.52 5.47
N SER A 98 6.15 -8.77 6.78
CA SER A 98 7.24 -9.48 7.44
C SER A 98 7.63 -10.81 6.77
N PRO A 99 6.69 -11.66 6.31
CA PRO A 99 7.06 -12.89 5.61
C PRO A 99 7.90 -12.67 4.33
N MET A 100 7.71 -11.53 3.64
CA MET A 100 8.52 -11.21 2.46
C MET A 100 9.92 -10.73 2.83
N LEU A 101 10.07 -10.08 3.99
CA LEU A 101 11.36 -9.55 4.43
C LEU A 101 12.29 -10.67 4.93
N SER A 102 11.75 -11.79 5.43
CA SER A 102 12.53 -12.96 5.81
C SER A 102 13.03 -13.80 4.63
N GLU A 103 12.51 -13.55 3.42
CA GLU A 103 12.93 -14.22 2.18
C GLU A 103 14.00 -13.41 1.41
N MET A 104 14.43 -12.26 1.97
CA MET A 104 15.47 -11.36 1.43
C MET A 104 16.85 -11.68 1.96
#